data_AF-A0A376F6M2-F1
#
_entry.id   AF-A0A376F6M2-F1
#
_cell.length_a   1.000
_cell.length_b   1.000
_cell.length_c   1.000
_cell.angle_alpha   90.00
_cell.angle_beta   90.00
_cell.angle_gamma   90.00
#
_symmetry.space_group_name_H-M   'P 1'
#
loop_
_entity.id
_entity.type
_entity.pdbx_description
1 polymer ?
#
loop_
_entity_poly.entity_id
_entity_poly.type
_entity_poly.pdbx_seq_one_letter_code
_entity_poly.pdbx_strand_id
1 'polypeptide(L)'
;MKYARIDGGIVVELFETDGDISQMFHPDLKWVDVTNIKPQPDFNWCYDGKAFTAPVVDFMKLAEQERSYRLLEAERITADWKVELSLGSSLMMTKNR
;
A
#
# COMPACT_ATOMS: atom_id res chain seq x y z
N MET A 1 -17.73 -15.10 -10.24
CA MET A 1 -18.19 -13.68 -10.28
C MET A 1 -17.22 -12.80 -9.51
N LYS A 2 -17.02 -11.54 -9.91
CA LYS A 2 -16.12 -10.59 -9.23
C LYS A 2 -16.95 -9.53 -8.53
N TYR A 3 -16.62 -9.26 -7.27
CA TYR A 3 -17.31 -8.29 -6.42
C TYR A 3 -16.33 -7.26 -5.89
N ALA A 4 -16.78 -6.01 -5.82
CA ALA A 4 -16.06 -4.91 -5.20
C ALA A 4 -16.77 -4.51 -3.90
N ARG A 5 -16.00 -4.43 -2.80
CA ARG A 5 -16.49 -3.91 -1.53
C ARG A 5 -16.39 -2.40 -1.54
N ILE A 6 -17.52 -1.73 -1.31
CA ILE A 6 -17.61 -0.27 -1.30
C ILE A 6 -17.72 0.22 0.14
N ASP A 7 -16.75 0.99 0.57
CA ASP A 7 -16.75 1.67 1.86
C ASP A 7 -16.52 3.16 1.64
N GLY A 8 -17.39 4.01 2.21
CA GLY A 8 -17.29 5.47 2.02
C GLY A 8 -17.36 5.95 0.56
N GLY A 9 -17.88 5.14 -0.37
CA GLY A 9 -17.88 5.45 -1.80
C GLY A 9 -16.59 5.08 -2.54
N ILE A 10 -15.70 4.30 -1.92
CA ILE A 10 -14.44 3.85 -2.51
C ILE A 10 -14.38 2.33 -2.49
N VAL A 11 -13.81 1.74 -3.54
CA VAL A 11 -13.48 0.32 -3.62
C VAL A 11 -12.32 0.04 -2.67
N VAL A 12 -12.62 -0.62 -1.56
CA VAL A 12 -11.63 -0.99 -0.53
C VAL A 12 -11.20 -2.44 -0.64
N GLU A 13 -11.91 -3.27 -1.39
CA GLU A 13 -11.58 -4.68 -1.55
C GLU A 13 -12.20 -5.25 -2.83
N LEU A 14 -11.50 -6.21 -3.42
CA LEU A 14 -11.98 -6.98 -4.57
C LEU A 14 -11.95 -8.45 -4.19
N PHE A 15 -13.06 -9.14 -4.42
CA PHE A 15 -13.18 -10.56 -4.12
C PHE A 15 -13.80 -11.29 -5.31
N GLU A 16 -13.24 -12.45 -5.65
CA GLU A 16 -13.74 -13.30 -6.73
C GLU A 16 -14.29 -14.59 -6.11
N THR A 17 -15.57 -14.85 -6.37
CA THR A 17 -16.27 -16.05 -5.88
C THR A 17 -17.39 -16.44 -6.82
N ASP A 18 -17.70 -17.72 -6.90
CA ASP A 18 -18.84 -18.26 -7.66
C ASP A 18 -20.11 -18.45 -6.80
N GLY A 19 -20.02 -18.15 -5.49
CA GLY A 19 -21.15 -18.22 -4.55
C GLY A 19 -21.78 -16.86 -4.21
N ASP A 20 -22.90 -16.90 -3.48
CA ASP A 20 -23.59 -15.72 -2.96
C ASP A 20 -22.74 -15.01 -1.89
N ILE A 21 -22.11 -13.88 -2.26
CA ILE A 21 -21.22 -13.14 -1.36
C ILE A 21 -21.94 -12.63 -0.10
N SER A 22 -23.25 -12.37 -0.20
CA SER A 22 -24.10 -11.93 0.91
C SER A 22 -24.26 -12.97 2.03
N GLN A 23 -24.04 -14.26 1.74
CA GLN A 23 -24.07 -15.32 2.74
C GLN A 23 -22.69 -15.59 3.37
N MET A 24 -21.62 -15.10 2.73
CA MET A 24 -20.25 -15.31 3.17
C MET A 24 -19.74 -14.20 4.10
N PHE A 25 -20.33 -13.01 4.02
CA PHE A 25 -19.88 -11.81 4.71
C PHE A 25 -20.98 -11.18 5.58
N HIS A 26 -20.60 -10.28 6.49
CA HIS A 26 -21.55 -9.56 7.33
C HIS A 26 -22.51 -8.71 6.47
N PRO A 27 -23.82 -8.67 6.77
CA PRO A 27 -24.81 -7.95 5.95
C PRO A 27 -24.61 -6.43 5.91
N ASP A 28 -23.78 -5.87 6.80
CA ASP A 28 -23.41 -4.45 6.77
C ASP A 28 -22.40 -4.12 5.67
N LEU A 29 -21.73 -5.14 5.10
CA LEU A 29 -20.75 -4.95 4.04
C LEU A 29 -21.45 -4.79 2.68
N LYS A 30 -21.15 -3.68 2.01
CA LYS A 30 -21.68 -3.41 0.67
C LYS A 30 -20.79 -4.04 -0.39
N TRP A 31 -21.29 -5.11 -0.99
CA TRP A 31 -20.66 -5.77 -2.13
C TRP A 31 -21.42 -5.43 -3.41
N VAL A 32 -20.69 -5.02 -4.45
CA VAL A 32 -21.22 -4.71 -5.77
C VAL A 32 -20.64 -5.69 -6.77
N ASP A 33 -21.47 -6.36 -7.57
CA ASP A 33 -20.99 -7.22 -8.66
C ASP A 33 -20.36 -6.34 -9.75
N VAL A 34 -19.10 -6.64 -10.07
CA VAL A 34 -18.29 -5.96 -11.08
C VAL A 34 -17.85 -6.90 -12.20
N THR A 35 -18.40 -8.12 -12.26
CA THR A 35 -18.07 -9.17 -13.25
C THR A 35 -18.28 -8.67 -14.67
N ASN A 36 -19.37 -7.93 -14.90
CA ASN A 36 -19.75 -7.44 -16.23
C ASN A 36 -19.52 -5.94 -16.42
N ILE A 37 -18.84 -5.28 -15.47
CA ILE A 37 -18.56 -3.85 -15.52
C ILE A 37 -17.26 -3.62 -16.28
N LYS A 38 -17.32 -2.70 -17.26
CA LYS A 38 -16.15 -2.26 -18.04
C LYS A 38 -16.05 -0.73 -17.99
N PRO A 39 -14.87 -0.17 -17.67
CA PRO A 39 -13.62 -0.84 -17.28
C PRO A 39 -13.75 -1.61 -15.95
N GLN A 40 -12.95 -2.67 -15.77
CA GLN A 40 -13.01 -3.49 -14.57
C GLN A 40 -12.45 -2.65 -13.40
N PRO A 41 -13.26 -2.35 -12.37
CA PRO A 41 -12.80 -1.51 -11.28
C PRO A 41 -11.71 -2.23 -10.47
N ASP A 42 -10.78 -1.44 -9.96
CA ASP A 42 -9.66 -1.89 -9.14
C ASP A 42 -9.71 -1.29 -7.74
N PHE A 43 -8.77 -1.69 -6.88
CA PHE A 43 -8.60 -1.12 -5.57
C PHE A 43 -8.42 0.40 -5.66
N ASN A 44 -9.00 1.13 -4.71
CA ASN A 44 -8.94 2.58 -4.61
C ASN A 44 -9.73 3.34 -5.70
N TRP A 45 -10.62 2.68 -6.44
CA TRP A 45 -11.55 3.34 -7.36
C TRP A 45 -12.72 3.99 -6.64
N CYS A 46 -13.15 5.16 -7.10
CA CYS A 46 -14.33 5.84 -6.56
C CYS A 46 -15.61 5.27 -7.20
N TYR A 47 -16.66 5.12 -6.39
CA TYR A 47 -17.97 4.65 -6.81
C TYR A 47 -19.07 5.63 -6.40
N ASP A 48 -19.64 6.32 -7.38
CA ASP A 48 -20.73 7.30 -7.20
C ASP A 48 -22.15 6.65 -7.16
N GLY A 49 -22.23 5.33 -6.96
CA GLY A 49 -23.51 4.60 -6.99
C GLY A 49 -23.98 4.20 -8.40
N LYS A 50 -23.33 4.70 -9.45
CA LYS A 50 -23.64 4.36 -10.85
C LYS A 50 -22.43 3.99 -11.69
N ALA A 51 -21.30 4.64 -11.47
CA ALA A 51 -20.09 4.46 -12.25
C ALA A 51 -18.87 4.34 -11.34
N PHE A 52 -17.88 3.60 -11.82
CA PHE A 52 -16.57 3.48 -11.21
C PHE A 52 -15.59 4.43 -11.89
N THR A 53 -14.90 5.24 -11.11
CA THR A 53 -13.92 6.20 -11.60
C THR A 53 -12.55 5.80 -11.07
N ALA A 54 -11.59 5.62 -11.98
CA ALA A 54 -10.22 5.31 -11.60
C ALA A 54 -9.64 6.44 -10.74
N PRO A 55 -8.90 6.11 -9.67
CA PRO A 55 -8.19 7.14 -8.92
C PRO A 55 -7.13 7.74 -9.84
N VAL A 56 -6.97 9.06 -9.76
CA VAL A 56 -5.85 9.73 -10.42
C VAL A 56 -4.60 9.40 -9.62
N VAL A 57 -3.89 8.35 -10.04
CA VAL A 57 -2.59 8.01 -9.48
C VAL A 57 -1.56 8.98 -10.05
N ASP A 58 -1.01 9.82 -9.18
CA ASP A 58 0.13 10.65 -9.54
C ASP A 58 1.42 9.84 -9.44
N PHE A 59 1.79 9.23 -10.57
CA PHE A 59 2.99 8.40 -10.68
C PHE A 59 4.29 9.15 -10.36
N MET A 60 4.33 10.48 -10.57
CA MET A 60 5.50 11.28 -10.21
C MET A 60 5.63 11.38 -8.70
N LYS A 61 4.51 11.65 -8.00
CA LYS A 61 4.49 11.73 -6.55
C LYS A 61 4.85 10.40 -5.88
N LEU A 62 4.35 9.28 -6.40
CA LEU A 62 4.70 7.94 -5.89
C LEU A 62 6.19 7.64 -6.10
N ALA A 63 6.73 7.89 -7.29
CA ALA A 63 8.13 7.65 -7.58
C ALA A 63 9.08 8.50 -6.70
N GLU A 64 8.73 9.75 -6.42
CA GLU A 64 9.48 10.61 -5.52
C GLU A 64 9.44 10.11 -4.07
N GLN A 65 8.28 9.63 -3.61
CA GLN A 65 8.13 9.05 -2.28
C GLN A 65 8.98 7.79 -2.12
N GLU A 66 8.97 6.88 -3.09
CA GLU A 66 9.82 5.69 -3.10
C GLU A 66 11.31 6.03 -3.14
N ARG A 67 11.69 7.05 -3.93
CA ARG A 67 13.07 7.56 -3.94
C ARG A 67 13.48 8.08 -2.57
N SER A 68 12.61 8.86 -1.94
CA SER A 68 12.85 9.45 -0.61
C SER A 68 12.98 8.37 0.46
N TYR A 69 12.09 7.37 0.45
CA TYR A 69 12.11 6.25 1.39
C TYR A 69 13.43 5.46 1.29
N ARG A 70 13.84 5.11 0.07
CA ARG A 70 15.11 4.40 -0.16
C ARG A 70 16.33 5.19 0.31
N LEU A 71 16.31 6.51 0.14
CA LEU A 71 17.41 7.37 0.57
C LEU A 71 17.51 7.42 2.10
N LEU A 72 16.37 7.47 2.78
CA LEU A 72 16.29 7.47 4.25
C LEU A 72 16.72 6.13 4.86
N GLU A 73 16.38 5.01 4.22
CA GLU A 73 16.90 3.69 4.63
C GLU A 73 18.41 3.59 4.46
N ALA A 74 18.96 4.06 3.34
CA ALA A 74 20.40 4.09 3.12
C ALA A 74 21.13 4.98 4.13
N GLU A 75 20.55 6.13 4.48
CA GLU A 75 21.09 7.01 5.52
C GLU A 75 21.10 6.34 6.89
N ARG A 76 20.02 5.64 7.27
CA ARG A 76 19.98 4.86 8.52
C ARG A 76 21.06 3.79 8.58
N ILE A 77 21.25 3.04 7.50
CA ILE A 77 22.26 1.97 7.44
C ILE A 77 23.68 2.56 7.51
N THR A 78 23.95 3.65 6.80
CA THR A 78 25.28 4.28 6.82
C THR A 78 25.58 4.99 8.14
N ALA A 79 24.56 5.53 8.82
CA ALA A 79 24.70 6.12 10.14
C ALA A 79 25.10 5.08 11.19
N ASP A 80 24.49 3.90 11.15
CA ASP A 80 24.80 2.77 12.05
C ASP A 80 26.27 2.32 11.89
N TRP A 81 26.71 2.08 10.65
CA TRP A 81 28.10 1.70 10.38
C TRP A 81 29.11 2.78 10.78
N LYS A 82 28.75 4.06 10.65
CA LYS A 82 29.62 5.17 11.06
C LYS A 82 29.85 5.19 12.58
N VAL A 83 28.85 4.78 13.36
CA VAL A 83 28.97 4.66 14.83
C VAL A 83 29.89 3.50 15.19
N GLU A 84 29.71 2.33 14.58
CA GLU A 84 30.56 1.16 14.86
C GLU A 84 32.04 1.39 14.52
N LEU A 85 32.32 2.03 13.38
CA LEU A 85 33.68 2.40 13.00
C LEU A 85 34.30 3.44 13.95
N SER A 86 33.50 4.37 14.47
CA SER A 86 33.95 5.35 15.46
C SER A 86 34.26 4.70 16.82
N LEU A 87 33.44 3.75 17.26
CA LEU A 87 33.64 3.02 18.52
C LEU A 87 34.87 2.10 18.46
N GLY A 88 35.07 1.38 17.34
CA GLY A 88 36.25 0.54 17.14
C GLY A 88 37.55 1.34 17.12
N SER A 89 37.55 2.52 16.50
CA SER A 89 38.71 3.43 16.47
C SER A 89 39.03 3.99 17.86
N SER A 90 38.02 4.32 18.66
CA SER A 90 38.19 4.84 20.02
C SER A 90 38.68 3.78 21.02
N LEU A 91 38.24 2.52 20.88
CA LEU A 91 38.64 1.42 21.77
C LEU A 91 40.11 0.99 21.57
N MET A 92 40.63 1.10 20.33
CA MET A 92 42.04 0.83 20.03
C MET A 92 42.99 1.87 20.66
N MET A 93 42.56 3.13 20.82
CA MET A 93 43.39 4.19 21.42
C MET A 93 43.53 4.05 22.95
N THR A 94 42.57 3.41 23.63
CA THR A 94 42.58 3.25 25.10
C THR A 94 43.33 2.03 25.62
N LYS A 95 43.64 1.05 24.76
CA LYS A 95 44.30 -0.22 25.15
C LYS A 95 45.84 -0.17 25.13
N ASN A 96 46.42 0.94 24.68
CA ASN A 96 47.86 1.09 24.44
C ASN A 96 48.58 1.91 25.55
N ARG A 97 48.13 1.80 26.80
CA ARG A 97 48.68 2.54 27.95
C ARG A 97 49.14 1.61 29.06
#